data_AF-A0A350J1T1-F1
#
_entry.id   AF-A0A350J1T1-F1
#
_cell.length_a   1.000
_cell.length_b   1.000
_cell.length_c   1.000
_cell.angle_alpha   90.00
_cell.angle_beta   90.00
_cell.angle_gamma   90.00
#
_symmetry.space_group_name_H-M   'P 1'
#
loop_
_entity.id
_entity.type
_entity.pdbx_description
1 polymer ?
#
loop_
_entity_poly.entity_id
_entity_poly.type
_entity_poly.pdbx_seq_one_letter_code
_entity_poly.pdbx_strand_id
1 'polypeptide(L)'
;MKKISVLILAVIASVSASAARVSMTTPAAEGAASYEFEGQTHNVFKNFIKDEVFQQHNESLGLVTSEENGGEELLYLGAYRNSAFVDETNPNNDIQVDLNNLNVVDGSGNAGLTGDVSLVLSAGVALDWNLTIADNIEVNSIFIFSVADQTLSINNQSVDLSSSNLIFDGINIETSPVGVCGYALPDDGEGCHTDRILGFNRQLLDDEGDEYDTNGAEVNYLSDLTDLSVTSFSGSYIVDAFEIGIDSQAAVVPLPGTLVLYATALGLLTMRRKSD
;
A
#
# COMPACT_ATOMS: atom_id res chain seq x y z
N MET A 1 11.52 -31.39 -47.38
CA MET A 1 12.16 -30.87 -46.14
C MET A 1 11.19 -29.90 -45.47
N LYS A 2 10.52 -30.32 -44.38
CA LYS A 2 9.68 -29.43 -43.57
C LYS A 2 10.57 -28.75 -42.53
N LYS A 3 10.69 -27.42 -42.58
CA LYS A 3 11.32 -26.63 -41.52
C LYS A 3 10.32 -26.50 -40.38
N ILE A 4 10.64 -27.07 -39.23
CA ILE A 4 9.88 -26.87 -37.99
C ILE A 4 10.64 -25.79 -37.22
N SER A 5 10.10 -24.57 -37.19
CA SER A 5 10.55 -23.54 -36.27
C SER A 5 9.96 -23.84 -34.91
N VAL A 6 10.81 -24.01 -33.91
CA VAL A 6 10.41 -24.15 -32.51
C VAL A 6 10.58 -22.79 -31.85
N LEU A 7 9.46 -22.17 -31.49
CA LEU A 7 9.43 -20.93 -30.72
C LEU A 7 9.60 -21.32 -29.25
N ILE A 8 10.75 -20.97 -28.66
CA ILE A 8 10.95 -21.08 -27.21
C ILE A 8 10.39 -19.80 -26.61
N LEU A 9 9.18 -19.88 -26.07
CA LEU A 9 8.58 -18.81 -25.28
C LEU A 9 9.20 -18.89 -23.88
N ALA A 10 10.25 -18.11 -23.63
CA ALA A 10 10.72 -17.87 -22.29
C ALA A 10 9.78 -16.85 -21.64
N VAL A 11 8.84 -17.33 -20.83
CA VAL A 11 8.07 -16.46 -19.93
C VAL A 11 9.03 -16.04 -18.83
N ILE A 12 9.63 -14.86 -18.98
CA ILE A 12 10.29 -14.18 -17.88
C ILE A 12 9.14 -13.62 -17.04
N ALA A 13 8.76 -14.31 -15.98
CA ALA A 13 8.01 -13.69 -14.91
C ALA A 13 9.01 -12.78 -14.16
N SER A 14 9.18 -11.55 -14.66
CA SER A 14 9.83 -10.51 -13.89
C SER A 14 8.85 -10.12 -12.80
N VAL A 15 9.01 -10.69 -11.62
CA VAL A 15 8.41 -10.14 -10.40
C VAL A 15 9.21 -8.88 -10.09
N SER A 16 8.70 -7.73 -10.53
CA SER A 16 9.23 -6.45 -10.09
C SER A 16 8.73 -6.27 -8.66
N ALA A 17 9.56 -6.54 -7.67
CA ALA A 17 9.29 -6.04 -6.33
C ALA A 17 9.51 -4.53 -6.37
N SER A 18 8.42 -3.76 -6.41
CA SER A 18 8.49 -2.34 -6.13
C SER A 18 8.83 -2.15 -4.65
N ALA A 19 9.66 -1.16 -4.34
CA ALA A 19 9.86 -0.67 -2.98
C ALA A 19 9.41 0.79 -2.90
N ALA A 20 8.27 1.01 -2.28
CA ALA A 20 7.76 2.33 -2.00
C ALA A 20 8.41 2.88 -0.73
N ARG A 21 8.73 4.17 -0.78
CA ARG A 21 9.15 4.95 0.38
C ARG A 21 8.12 6.04 0.60
N VAL A 22 7.46 6.00 1.75
CA VAL A 22 6.45 7.00 2.11
C VAL A 22 7.03 8.01 3.10
N SER A 23 6.97 9.27 2.73
CA SER A 23 7.24 10.44 3.57
C SER A 23 5.90 11.08 3.97
N MET A 24 5.84 11.73 5.13
CA MET A 24 4.64 12.42 5.61
C MET A 24 4.96 13.79 6.16
N THR A 25 4.09 14.76 5.85
CA THR A 25 4.08 16.07 6.52
C THR A 25 3.14 16.01 7.71
N THR A 26 3.68 16.22 8.91
CA THR A 26 2.97 16.18 10.20
C THR A 26 3.46 17.33 11.08
N PRO A 27 2.78 17.65 12.19
CA PRO A 27 3.27 18.65 13.15
C PRO A 27 4.57 18.25 13.88
N ALA A 28 5.02 17.00 13.77
CA ALA A 28 6.25 16.55 14.38
C ALA A 28 7.47 17.29 13.81
N ALA A 29 8.42 17.62 14.68
CA ALA A 29 9.72 18.10 14.23
C ALA A 29 10.40 17.09 13.31
N GLU A 30 11.31 17.56 12.46
CA GLU A 30 12.04 16.70 11.52
C GLU A 30 12.70 15.52 12.26
N GLY A 31 12.42 14.30 11.79
CA GLY A 31 12.91 13.06 12.39
C GLY A 31 12.24 12.62 13.70
N ALA A 32 11.31 13.40 14.28
CA ALA A 32 10.58 12.97 15.46
C ALA A 32 9.55 11.87 15.13
N ALA A 33 9.34 10.98 16.10
CA ALA A 33 8.39 9.85 16.04
C ALA A 33 7.03 10.19 16.69
N SER A 34 6.89 11.39 17.25
CA SER A 34 5.65 11.86 17.88
C SER A 34 5.61 13.38 18.00
N TYR A 35 4.43 13.92 18.32
CA TYR A 35 4.21 15.33 18.65
C TYR A 35 3.10 15.50 19.68
N GLU A 36 3.04 16.68 20.31
CA GLU A 36 1.96 17.06 21.23
C GLU A 36 0.89 17.85 20.49
N PHE A 37 -0.37 17.45 20.64
CA PHE A 37 -1.53 18.18 20.14
C PHE A 37 -2.66 18.08 21.16
N GLU A 38 -3.30 19.21 21.46
CA GLU A 38 -4.39 19.30 22.46
C GLU A 38 -4.07 18.66 23.84
N GLY A 39 -2.79 18.58 24.20
CA GLY A 39 -2.33 18.00 25.47
C GLY A 39 -2.17 16.48 25.47
N GLN A 40 -2.19 15.85 24.29
CA GLN A 40 -1.94 14.44 24.08
C GLN A 40 -0.75 14.22 23.14
N THR A 41 0.02 13.17 23.40
CA THR A 41 1.11 12.72 22.51
C THR A 41 0.51 11.86 21.39
N HIS A 42 0.71 12.25 20.13
CA HIS A 42 0.35 11.43 18.98
C HIS A 42 1.61 10.88 18.30
N ASN A 43 1.57 9.60 17.93
CA ASN A 43 2.66 8.93 17.25
C ASN A 43 2.64 9.17 15.74
N VAL A 44 3.82 9.12 15.13
CA VAL A 44 4.00 9.21 13.68
C VAL A 44 4.63 7.92 13.18
N PHE A 45 3.87 7.16 12.40
CA PHE A 45 4.27 5.87 11.85
C PHE A 45 4.76 6.10 10.42
N LYS A 46 6.07 6.14 10.19
CA LYS A 46 6.67 6.48 8.88
C LYS A 46 7.15 5.21 8.18
N ASN A 47 6.50 4.82 7.10
CA ASN A 47 6.94 3.75 6.20
C ASN A 47 7.23 2.42 6.91
N PHE A 48 6.32 1.99 7.79
CA PHE A 48 6.45 0.74 8.53
C PHE A 48 6.30 -0.43 7.57
N ILE A 49 7.35 -1.25 7.45
CA ILE A 49 7.39 -2.45 6.61
C ILE A 49 7.61 -3.70 7.47
N LYS A 50 7.22 -4.87 6.96
CA LYS A 50 7.32 -6.17 7.65
C LYS A 50 8.69 -6.42 8.30
N ASP A 51 9.76 -6.01 7.64
CA ASP A 51 11.14 -6.31 8.06
C ASP A 51 11.71 -5.36 9.13
N GLU A 52 11.17 -4.15 9.27
CA GLU A 52 11.75 -3.14 10.17
C GLU A 52 11.13 -3.14 11.57
N VAL A 53 9.84 -3.50 11.70
CA VAL A 53 9.06 -3.00 12.82
C VAL A 53 8.91 -4.01 13.98
N PHE A 54 8.92 -5.34 13.76
CA PHE A 54 8.41 -6.27 14.79
C PHE A 54 9.27 -7.50 15.15
N GLN A 55 10.56 -7.57 14.78
CA GLN A 55 11.46 -8.53 15.46
C GLN A 55 11.52 -8.32 16.99
N GLN A 56 11.10 -7.15 17.50
CA GLN A 56 11.14 -6.80 18.91
C GLN A 56 9.91 -7.22 19.73
N HIS A 57 8.77 -7.53 19.08
CA HIS A 57 7.47 -7.70 19.75
C HIS A 57 6.78 -9.05 19.46
N ASN A 58 7.32 -9.88 18.58
CA ASN A 58 6.83 -11.26 18.34
C ASN A 58 5.35 -11.35 17.91
N GLU A 59 4.76 -10.25 17.44
CA GLU A 59 3.38 -10.11 16.96
C GLU A 59 3.38 -9.74 15.47
N SER A 60 2.43 -10.28 14.69
CA SER A 60 2.27 -9.96 13.28
C SER A 60 1.26 -8.83 13.11
N LEU A 61 1.72 -7.65 12.68
CA LEU A 61 0.87 -6.50 12.37
C LEU A 61 0.10 -6.62 11.04
N GLY A 62 -0.02 -7.84 10.49
CA GLY A 62 -0.66 -8.07 9.20
C GLY A 62 0.11 -7.53 7.99
N LEU A 63 1.36 -7.06 8.17
CA LEU A 63 2.20 -6.57 7.07
C LEU A 63 2.91 -7.70 6.33
N VAL A 64 2.91 -7.65 5.00
CA VAL A 64 3.52 -8.64 4.10
C VAL A 64 4.62 -8.01 3.23
N THR A 65 5.39 -8.83 2.52
CA THR A 65 6.24 -8.32 1.43
C THR A 65 5.46 -8.28 0.12
N SER A 66 5.91 -7.49 -0.86
CA SER A 66 5.20 -7.40 -2.16
C SER A 66 5.17 -8.74 -2.91
N GLU A 67 6.12 -9.66 -2.66
CA GLU A 67 6.07 -11.01 -3.25
C GLU A 67 4.84 -11.82 -2.80
N GLU A 68 4.34 -11.58 -1.58
CA GLU A 68 3.12 -12.22 -1.08
C GLU A 68 1.86 -11.72 -1.81
N ASN A 69 1.94 -10.51 -2.38
CA ASN A 69 0.92 -9.89 -3.23
C ASN A 69 1.18 -10.09 -4.74
N GLY A 70 2.05 -11.02 -5.13
CA GLY A 70 2.35 -11.26 -6.54
C GLY A 70 3.20 -10.17 -7.21
N GLY A 71 3.85 -9.32 -6.43
CA GLY A 71 4.70 -8.20 -6.88
C GLY A 71 4.08 -6.82 -6.65
N GLU A 72 2.79 -6.74 -6.32
CA GLU A 72 2.09 -5.48 -6.09
C GLU A 72 2.32 -4.94 -4.66
N GLU A 73 2.58 -3.64 -4.54
CA GLU A 73 2.64 -2.97 -3.25
C GLU A 73 1.29 -2.39 -2.85
N LEU A 74 0.81 -2.72 -1.65
CA LEU A 74 -0.38 -2.09 -1.07
C LEU A 74 0.05 -1.14 0.05
N LEU A 75 0.02 0.16 -0.24
CA LEU A 75 0.46 1.22 0.67
C LEU A 75 -0.71 1.74 1.49
N TYR A 76 -0.62 1.63 2.81
CA TYR A 76 -1.62 2.16 3.72
C TYR A 76 -1.27 3.58 4.15
N LEU A 77 -2.16 4.54 3.85
CA LEU A 77 -2.03 5.96 4.17
C LEU A 77 -3.16 6.36 5.11
N GLY A 78 -2.83 6.54 6.39
CA GLY A 78 -3.79 6.86 7.44
C GLY A 78 -3.65 8.27 8.00
N ALA A 79 -4.74 9.01 8.06
CA ALA A 79 -4.81 10.31 8.72
C ALA A 79 -6.10 10.41 9.53
N TYR A 80 -6.06 10.86 10.79
CA TYR A 80 -7.33 11.22 11.44
C TYR A 80 -7.90 12.49 10.80
N ARG A 81 -7.05 13.51 10.64
CA ARG A 81 -7.38 14.83 10.08
C ARG A 81 -6.16 15.49 9.43
N ASN A 82 -6.36 16.59 8.73
CA ASN A 82 -5.28 17.51 8.39
C ASN A 82 -5.13 18.65 9.42
N SER A 83 -4.05 19.40 9.32
CA SER A 83 -3.73 20.48 10.27
C SER A 83 -4.70 21.66 10.16
N ALA A 84 -5.25 21.90 8.97
CA ALA A 84 -6.20 22.97 8.69
C ALA A 84 -7.66 22.62 9.01
N PHE A 85 -7.95 21.37 9.39
CA PHE A 85 -9.31 20.91 9.65
C PHE A 85 -9.98 21.73 10.75
N VAL A 86 -11.19 22.23 10.47
CA VAL A 86 -12.03 22.94 11.44
C VAL A 86 -13.39 22.25 11.52
N ASP A 87 -14.00 22.03 10.36
CA ASP A 87 -15.23 21.28 10.16
C ASP A 87 -15.28 20.71 8.73
N GLU A 88 -16.28 19.86 8.47
CA GLU A 88 -16.50 19.19 7.18
C GLU A 88 -16.78 20.14 6.00
N THR A 89 -17.14 21.40 6.26
CA THR A 89 -17.43 22.40 5.22
C THR A 89 -16.22 23.25 4.85
N ASN A 90 -15.10 23.08 5.56
CA ASN A 90 -13.88 23.82 5.30
C ASN A 90 -13.26 23.36 3.97
N PRO A 91 -13.04 24.28 3.01
CA PRO A 91 -12.47 23.94 1.71
C PRO A 91 -10.97 23.61 1.74
N ASN A 92 -10.35 23.55 2.93
CA ASN A 92 -8.93 23.24 3.10
C ASN A 92 -8.76 21.92 3.87
N ASN A 93 -9.68 20.98 3.73
CA ASN A 93 -9.56 19.64 4.31
C ASN A 93 -8.71 18.71 3.42
N ASP A 94 -7.85 19.31 2.58
CA ASP A 94 -7.02 18.61 1.62
C ASP A 94 -5.90 17.81 2.30
N ILE A 95 -5.71 16.60 1.80
CA ILE A 95 -4.51 15.79 1.97
C ILE A 95 -3.85 15.62 0.61
N GLN A 96 -2.62 16.12 0.46
CA GLN A 96 -1.85 15.91 -0.76
C GLN A 96 -1.23 14.52 -0.77
N VAL A 97 -1.31 13.80 -1.89
CA VAL A 97 -0.67 12.49 -2.08
C VAL A 97 0.08 12.50 -3.39
N ASP A 98 1.41 12.56 -3.34
CA ASP A 98 2.26 12.64 -4.54
C ASP A 98 2.98 11.32 -4.78
N LEU A 99 2.64 10.63 -5.87
CA LEU A 99 3.31 9.43 -6.32
C LEU A 99 4.38 9.79 -7.37
N ASN A 100 5.64 9.58 -6.99
CA ASN A 100 6.82 9.92 -7.76
C ASN A 100 7.59 8.66 -8.15
N ASN A 101 7.97 8.55 -9.42
CA ASN A 101 8.80 7.46 -9.89
C ASN A 101 10.29 7.80 -9.66
N LEU A 102 10.96 7.00 -8.84
CA LEU A 102 12.37 7.16 -8.48
C LEU A 102 13.32 6.27 -9.33
N ASN A 103 12.79 5.50 -10.28
CA ASN A 103 13.59 4.67 -11.16
C ASN A 103 14.58 5.52 -11.96
N VAL A 104 15.75 4.93 -12.25
CA VAL A 104 16.79 5.60 -13.05
C VAL A 104 16.23 5.93 -14.43
N VAL A 105 16.34 7.21 -14.79
CA VAL A 105 16.01 7.71 -16.12
C VAL A 105 17.00 7.15 -17.13
N ASP A 106 16.50 6.50 -18.17
CA ASP A 106 17.34 5.97 -19.24
C ASP A 106 17.99 7.09 -20.08
N GLY A 107 18.92 6.72 -20.96
CA GLY A 107 19.59 7.68 -21.85
C GLY A 107 18.65 8.39 -22.85
N SER A 108 17.36 8.05 -22.87
CA SER A 108 16.32 8.68 -23.68
C SER A 108 15.43 9.64 -22.88
N GLY A 109 15.65 9.78 -21.57
CA GLY A 109 14.89 10.69 -20.71
C GLY A 109 13.64 10.07 -20.09
N ASN A 110 13.45 8.75 -20.20
CA ASN A 110 12.30 8.06 -19.63
C ASN A 110 12.71 7.27 -18.38
N ALA A 111 12.04 7.49 -17.25
CA ALA A 111 12.17 6.60 -16.09
C ALA A 111 11.44 5.27 -16.40
N GLY A 112 12.06 4.15 -16.02
CA GLY A 112 11.46 2.83 -16.21
C GLY A 112 10.10 2.68 -15.51
N LEU A 113 9.25 1.78 -16.01
CA LEU A 113 7.97 1.46 -15.37
C LEU A 113 8.20 1.02 -13.92
N THR A 114 7.31 1.45 -13.02
CA THR A 114 7.28 0.90 -11.67
C THR A 114 6.66 -0.49 -11.66
N GLY A 115 6.80 -1.23 -10.55
CA GLY A 115 5.85 -2.28 -10.23
C GLY A 115 4.48 -1.69 -9.92
N ASP A 116 3.49 -2.58 -9.86
CA ASP A 116 2.10 -2.24 -9.58
C ASP A 116 1.95 -1.72 -8.14
N VAL A 117 1.13 -0.68 -7.98
CA VAL A 117 0.82 -0.10 -6.67
C VAL A 117 -0.68 0.00 -6.46
N SER A 118 -1.13 -0.31 -5.25
CA SER A 118 -2.45 0.02 -4.75
C SER A 118 -2.35 0.84 -3.47
N LEU A 119 -3.37 1.64 -3.19
CA LEU A 119 -3.42 2.53 -2.03
C LEU A 119 -4.60 2.18 -1.13
N VAL A 120 -4.38 2.23 0.19
CA VAL A 120 -5.45 2.35 1.17
C VAL A 120 -5.43 3.78 1.69
N LEU A 121 -6.54 4.49 1.54
CA LEU A 121 -6.75 5.83 2.07
C LEU A 121 -7.69 5.72 3.27
N SER A 122 -7.21 6.07 4.45
CA SER A 122 -7.98 5.94 5.68
C SER A 122 -8.09 7.28 6.42
N ALA A 123 -9.31 7.72 6.68
CA ALA A 123 -9.62 9.05 7.22
C ALA A 123 -10.54 9.02 8.44
N GLY A 124 -10.16 9.72 9.52
CA GLY A 124 -10.98 9.87 10.73
C GLY A 124 -12.07 10.96 10.64
N VAL A 125 -11.92 11.92 9.73
CA VAL A 125 -12.89 13.01 9.48
C VAL A 125 -13.09 13.19 7.97
N ALA A 126 -13.99 14.10 7.56
CA ALA A 126 -14.20 14.42 6.15
C ALA A 126 -12.95 15.10 5.56
N LEU A 127 -12.27 14.42 4.63
CA LEU A 127 -11.03 14.87 3.99
C LEU A 127 -11.16 14.83 2.46
N ASP A 128 -10.37 15.70 1.81
CA ASP A 128 -10.26 15.81 0.37
C ASP A 128 -8.90 15.22 -0.08
N TRP A 129 -8.91 14.00 -0.61
CA TRP A 129 -7.69 13.34 -1.06
C TRP A 129 -7.30 13.86 -2.45
N ASN A 130 -6.14 14.52 -2.54
CA ASN A 130 -5.63 15.09 -3.79
C ASN A 130 -4.38 14.34 -4.26
N LEU A 131 -4.59 13.39 -5.16
CA LEU A 131 -3.56 12.51 -5.69
C LEU A 131 -2.94 13.11 -6.95
N THR A 132 -1.61 13.22 -6.96
CA THR A 132 -0.82 13.46 -8.18
C THR A 132 -0.02 12.20 -8.49
N ILE A 133 -0.26 11.59 -9.66
CA ILE A 133 0.38 10.35 -10.08
C ILE A 133 1.25 10.63 -11.30
N ALA A 134 2.55 10.37 -11.22
CA ALA A 134 3.45 10.49 -12.37
C ALA A 134 3.08 9.49 -13.50
N ASP A 135 3.22 9.91 -14.76
CA ASP A 135 2.77 9.20 -15.98
C ASP A 135 3.30 7.76 -16.17
N ASN A 136 4.29 7.34 -15.38
CA ASN A 136 4.96 6.04 -15.47
C ASN A 136 4.85 5.21 -14.19
N ILE A 137 3.81 5.48 -13.41
CA ILE A 137 3.39 4.71 -12.25
C ILE A 137 2.04 4.08 -12.56
N GLU A 138 1.95 2.77 -12.39
CA GLU A 138 0.69 2.03 -12.54
C GLU A 138 0.03 1.88 -11.17
N VAL A 139 -1.10 2.57 -10.97
CA VAL A 139 -1.94 2.41 -9.78
C VAL A 139 -3.11 1.49 -10.13
N ASN A 140 -3.17 0.31 -9.52
CA ASN A 140 -4.20 -0.69 -9.81
C ASN A 140 -5.50 -0.36 -9.07
N SER A 141 -5.43 -0.14 -7.76
CA SER A 141 -6.61 0.11 -6.93
C SER A 141 -6.40 1.17 -5.84
N ILE A 142 -7.49 1.81 -5.45
CA ILE A 142 -7.59 2.71 -4.29
C ILE A 142 -8.75 2.24 -3.42
N PHE A 143 -8.46 1.87 -2.19
CA PHE A 143 -9.44 1.45 -1.19
C PHE A 143 -9.62 2.56 -0.16
N ILE A 144 -10.86 3.01 0.06
CA ILE A 144 -11.15 4.15 0.96
C ILE A 144 -11.90 3.66 2.19
N PHE A 145 -11.34 3.94 3.38
CA PHE A 145 -11.96 3.70 4.67
C PHE A 145 -12.17 5.03 5.39
N SER A 146 -13.40 5.34 5.76
CA SER A 146 -13.66 6.50 6.61
C SER A 146 -14.94 6.35 7.42
N VAL A 147 -15.04 7.10 8.51
CA VAL A 147 -16.27 7.32 9.28
C VAL A 147 -17.06 8.55 8.80
N ALA A 148 -16.54 9.30 7.83
CA ALA A 148 -17.15 10.51 7.28
C ALA A 148 -17.01 10.55 5.74
N ASP A 149 -17.79 11.41 5.08
CA ASP A 149 -17.75 11.56 3.64
C ASP A 149 -16.36 12.03 3.17
N GLN A 150 -15.84 11.37 2.13
CA GLN A 150 -14.54 11.69 1.54
C GLN A 150 -14.75 12.27 0.14
N THR A 151 -13.81 13.09 -0.31
CA THR A 151 -13.66 13.39 -1.73
C THR A 151 -12.31 12.92 -2.23
N LEU A 152 -12.24 12.68 -3.55
CA LEU A 152 -11.03 12.23 -4.22
C LEU A 152 -10.86 13.02 -5.50
N SER A 153 -9.64 13.51 -5.71
CA SER A 153 -9.18 14.01 -6.99
C SER A 153 -7.89 13.30 -7.39
N ILE A 154 -7.77 12.97 -8.66
CA ILE A 154 -6.59 12.33 -9.25
C ILE A 154 -6.14 13.18 -10.42
N ASN A 155 -4.89 13.66 -10.39
CA ASN A 155 -4.31 14.52 -11.42
C ASN A 155 -5.21 15.74 -11.74
N ASN A 156 -5.73 16.40 -10.69
CA ASN A 156 -6.65 17.53 -10.75
C ASN A 156 -8.04 17.23 -11.36
N GLN A 157 -8.43 15.97 -11.45
CA GLN A 157 -9.77 15.56 -11.88
C GLN A 157 -10.54 14.95 -10.71
N SER A 158 -11.75 15.46 -10.46
CA SER A 158 -12.61 14.94 -9.40
C SER A 158 -13.17 13.57 -9.76
N VAL A 159 -13.12 12.65 -8.80
CA VAL A 159 -13.70 11.32 -8.89
C VAL A 159 -15.06 11.32 -8.17
N ASP A 160 -16.10 10.82 -8.84
CA ASP A 160 -17.44 10.70 -8.25
C ASP A 160 -17.56 9.45 -7.39
N LEU A 161 -17.38 9.59 -6.08
CA LEU A 161 -17.47 8.50 -5.10
C LEU A 161 -18.90 8.09 -4.72
N SER A 162 -19.93 8.55 -5.46
CA SER A 162 -21.32 8.17 -5.18
C SER A 162 -21.61 6.68 -5.44
N SER A 163 -20.76 6.00 -6.22
CA SER A 163 -20.73 4.55 -6.36
C SER A 163 -19.63 3.96 -5.48
N SER A 164 -19.95 2.89 -4.74
CA SER A 164 -19.00 2.23 -3.84
C SER A 164 -17.91 1.43 -4.57
N ASN A 165 -18.10 1.16 -5.86
CA ASN A 165 -17.11 0.56 -6.74
C ASN A 165 -17.21 1.24 -8.10
N LEU A 166 -16.08 1.74 -8.60
CA LEU A 166 -15.98 2.38 -9.91
C LEU A 166 -14.57 2.24 -10.49
N ILE A 167 -14.45 2.47 -11.80
CA ILE A 167 -13.16 2.54 -12.49
C ILE A 167 -12.97 3.96 -13.00
N PHE A 168 -11.87 4.60 -12.59
CA PHE A 168 -11.47 5.94 -13.01
C PHE A 168 -10.11 5.86 -13.69
N ASP A 169 -10.04 6.20 -14.99
CA ASP A 169 -8.80 6.13 -15.79
C ASP A 169 -8.02 4.81 -15.67
N GLY A 170 -8.74 3.70 -15.48
CA GLY A 170 -8.17 2.35 -15.33
C GLY A 170 -7.88 1.94 -13.88
N ILE A 171 -7.99 2.86 -12.93
CA ILE A 171 -7.82 2.60 -11.49
C ILE A 171 -9.15 2.11 -10.91
N ASN A 172 -9.14 0.97 -10.23
CA ASN A 172 -10.29 0.48 -9.47
C ASN A 172 -10.40 1.26 -8.15
N ILE A 173 -11.57 1.85 -7.86
CA ILE A 173 -11.78 2.66 -6.67
C ILE A 173 -12.94 2.05 -5.89
N GLU A 174 -12.66 1.64 -4.65
CA GLU A 174 -13.63 0.98 -3.79
C GLU A 174 -13.72 1.68 -2.44
N THR A 175 -14.93 2.05 -2.03
CA THR A 175 -15.19 2.64 -0.73
C THR A 175 -15.78 1.58 0.20
N SER A 176 -15.24 1.50 1.42
CA SER A 176 -15.75 0.58 2.43
C SER A 176 -17.22 0.87 2.71
N PRO A 177 -18.11 -0.14 2.69
CA PRO A 177 -19.51 0.03 3.07
C PRO A 177 -19.69 0.19 4.58
N VAL A 178 -18.63 -0.06 5.37
CA VAL A 178 -18.61 0.10 6.82
C VAL A 178 -17.81 1.34 7.18
N GLY A 179 -18.42 2.22 7.97
CA GLY A 179 -17.76 3.41 8.49
C GLY A 179 -16.70 3.06 9.52
N VAL A 180 -15.44 2.95 9.10
CA VAL A 180 -14.27 2.68 9.94
C VAL A 180 -13.07 3.50 9.48
N CYS A 181 -12.16 3.76 10.39
CA CYS A 181 -10.92 4.50 10.15
C CYS A 181 -9.77 3.83 10.91
N GLY A 182 -8.55 4.17 10.52
CA GLY A 182 -7.31 3.71 11.12
C GLY A 182 -6.13 4.57 10.66
N TYR A 183 -5.36 5.11 11.60
CA TYR A 183 -4.17 5.93 11.31
C TYR A 183 -2.98 5.60 12.21
N ALA A 184 -3.19 4.79 13.26
CA ALA A 184 -2.16 4.32 14.17
C ALA A 184 -1.91 2.81 13.98
N LEU A 185 -0.65 2.37 14.10
CA LEU A 185 -0.30 0.95 14.01
C LEU A 185 0.71 0.56 15.11
N PRO A 186 0.28 -0.14 16.18
CA PRO A 186 -1.09 -0.61 16.45
C PRO A 186 -2.05 0.53 16.84
N ASP A 187 -3.34 0.21 16.94
CA ASP A 187 -4.38 1.12 17.45
C ASP A 187 -3.94 1.79 18.77
N ASP A 188 -4.16 3.10 18.87
CA ASP A 188 -3.82 3.91 20.05
C ASP A 188 -5.02 4.11 20.99
N GLY A 189 -6.18 3.53 20.66
CA GLY A 189 -7.38 3.56 21.49
C GLY A 189 -8.25 4.81 21.29
N GLU A 190 -7.95 5.65 20.29
CA GLU A 190 -8.68 6.88 20.00
C GLU A 190 -9.89 6.68 19.06
N GLY A 191 -10.28 5.43 18.80
CA GLY A 191 -11.51 5.05 18.09
C GLY A 191 -11.37 4.77 16.59
N CYS A 192 -10.16 4.93 16.04
CA CYS A 192 -9.82 4.50 14.68
C CYS A 192 -9.00 3.20 14.71
N HIS A 193 -9.73 2.09 14.73
CA HIS A 193 -9.22 0.73 14.89
C HIS A 193 -8.59 0.17 13.59
N THR A 194 -7.32 0.54 13.33
CA THR A 194 -6.53 0.03 12.18
C THR A 194 -6.46 -1.51 12.16
N ASP A 195 -6.41 -2.13 13.32
CA ASP A 195 -6.38 -3.59 13.50
C ASP A 195 -7.63 -4.30 12.98
N ARG A 196 -8.81 -3.66 13.05
CA ARG A 196 -10.04 -4.17 12.44
C ARG A 196 -10.06 -4.01 10.92
N ILE A 197 -9.39 -2.98 10.39
CA ILE A 197 -9.23 -2.83 8.94
C ILE A 197 -8.28 -3.92 8.43
N LEU A 198 -7.17 -4.15 9.12
CA LEU A 198 -6.12 -5.08 8.69
C LEU A 198 -6.33 -6.54 9.13
N GLY A 199 -7.28 -6.81 10.03
CA GLY A 199 -7.59 -8.16 10.46
C GLY A 199 -6.58 -8.81 11.41
N PHE A 200 -5.79 -8.02 12.13
CA PHE A 200 -4.92 -8.54 13.18
C PHE A 200 -5.51 -8.28 14.57
N ASN A 201 -4.95 -8.96 15.56
CA ASN A 201 -5.29 -8.81 16.97
C ASN A 201 -4.04 -8.51 17.77
N ARG A 202 -4.16 -7.61 18.75
CA ARG A 202 -3.16 -7.41 19.78
C ARG A 202 -3.77 -7.65 21.15
N GLN A 203 -3.03 -8.33 22.02
CA GLN A 203 -3.34 -8.35 23.45
C GLN A 203 -2.80 -7.07 24.09
N LEU A 204 -3.70 -6.22 24.57
CA LEU A 204 -3.39 -5.06 25.39
C LEU A 204 -3.78 -5.32 26.84
N LEU A 205 -3.21 -4.55 27.76
CA LEU A 205 -3.64 -4.51 29.15
C LEU A 205 -4.43 -3.23 29.37
N ASP A 206 -5.57 -3.32 30.04
CA ASP A 206 -6.29 -2.14 30.51
C ASP A 206 -5.64 -1.52 31.76
N ASP A 207 -6.25 -0.44 32.28
CA ASP A 207 -5.79 0.25 33.50
C ASP A 207 -5.81 -0.64 34.76
N GLU A 208 -6.56 -1.74 34.73
CA GLU A 208 -6.68 -2.72 35.81
C GLU A 208 -5.71 -3.90 35.63
N GLY A 209 -5.03 -3.96 34.47
CA GLY A 209 -4.07 -5.00 34.11
C GLY A 209 -4.71 -6.24 33.51
N ASP A 210 -5.98 -6.16 33.07
CA ASP A 210 -6.67 -7.25 32.40
C ASP A 210 -6.38 -7.24 30.89
N GLU A 211 -6.10 -8.43 30.34
CA GLU A 211 -5.83 -8.60 28.91
C GLU A 211 -7.10 -8.47 28.08
N TYR A 212 -7.06 -7.64 27.04
CA TYR A 212 -8.12 -7.55 26.04
C TYR A 212 -7.56 -7.51 24.62
N ASP A 213 -8.33 -8.07 23.68
CA ASP A 213 -8.01 -8.05 22.26
C ASP A 213 -8.51 -6.75 21.62
N THR A 214 -7.65 -6.07 20.87
CA THR A 214 -8.01 -4.84 20.15
C THR A 214 -9.07 -5.08 19.07
N ASN A 215 -9.08 -6.26 18.46
CA ASN A 215 -10.06 -6.73 17.48
C ASN A 215 -10.65 -8.08 17.91
N GLY A 216 -11.22 -8.16 19.11
CA GLY A 216 -11.82 -9.40 19.64
C GLY A 216 -12.98 -10.00 18.80
N ALA A 217 -13.44 -9.29 17.77
CA ALA A 217 -14.40 -9.79 16.79
C ALA A 217 -13.74 -10.46 15.56
N GLU A 218 -12.41 -10.46 15.47
CA GLU A 218 -11.60 -11.00 14.37
C GLU A 218 -12.03 -10.47 12.99
N VAL A 219 -12.38 -9.18 12.94
CA VAL A 219 -12.89 -8.54 11.72
C VAL A 219 -11.73 -8.10 10.84
N ASN A 220 -11.84 -8.29 9.53
CA ASN A 220 -10.88 -7.81 8.54
C ASN A 220 -11.62 -7.10 7.39
N TYR A 221 -11.82 -5.80 7.51
CA TYR A 221 -12.56 -5.04 6.49
C TYR A 221 -11.80 -4.87 5.16
N LEU A 222 -10.47 -4.92 5.17
CA LEU A 222 -9.69 -4.87 3.94
C LEU A 222 -9.91 -6.12 3.09
N SER A 223 -10.01 -7.30 3.73
CA SER A 223 -10.27 -8.56 3.05
C SER A 223 -11.63 -8.66 2.37
N ASP A 224 -12.57 -7.78 2.72
CA ASP A 224 -13.87 -7.68 2.03
C ASP A 224 -13.74 -6.95 0.68
N LEU A 225 -12.68 -6.16 0.48
CA LEU A 225 -12.44 -5.37 -0.73
C LEU A 225 -11.33 -5.95 -1.63
N THR A 226 -10.34 -6.63 -1.05
CA THR A 226 -9.18 -7.14 -1.81
C THR A 226 -8.52 -8.34 -1.14
N ASP A 227 -7.87 -9.18 -1.95
CA ASP A 227 -7.00 -10.25 -1.49
C ASP A 227 -5.57 -9.74 -1.16
N LEU A 228 -5.25 -8.48 -1.47
CA LEU A 228 -3.96 -7.85 -1.17
C LEU A 228 -3.81 -7.61 0.34
N SER A 229 -2.60 -7.86 0.85
CA SER A 229 -2.22 -7.52 2.22
C SER A 229 -1.30 -6.28 2.23
N VAL A 230 -1.36 -5.47 3.29
CA VAL A 230 -0.60 -4.21 3.34
C VAL A 230 0.90 -4.48 3.34
N THR A 231 1.65 -3.83 2.46
CA THR A 231 3.11 -3.95 2.36
C THR A 231 3.83 -2.87 3.16
N SER A 232 3.26 -1.67 3.21
CA SER A 232 3.77 -0.58 4.05
C SER A 232 2.63 0.18 4.72
N PHE A 233 2.87 0.62 5.94
CA PHE A 233 1.95 1.46 6.69
C PHE A 233 2.58 2.83 6.97
N SER A 234 1.83 3.88 6.67
CA SER A 234 2.14 5.24 7.08
C SER A 234 0.91 5.92 7.65
N GLY A 235 1.03 6.46 8.86
CA GLY A 235 -0.08 7.20 9.43
C GLY A 235 0.25 8.00 10.69
N SER A 236 -0.67 8.90 11.03
CA SER A 236 -0.60 9.80 12.17
C SER A 236 -1.96 10.46 12.39
N TYR A 237 -2.21 11.01 13.58
CA TYR A 237 -3.45 11.74 13.86
C TYR A 237 -3.60 12.97 12.94
N ILE A 238 -2.53 13.75 12.76
CA ILE A 238 -2.47 14.87 11.81
C ILE A 238 -1.47 14.54 10.72
N VAL A 239 -1.95 14.59 9.47
CA VAL A 239 -1.13 14.51 8.26
C VAL A 239 -1.63 15.57 7.27
N ASP A 240 -0.74 16.29 6.61
CA ASP A 240 -1.11 17.25 5.54
C ASP A 240 -0.76 16.73 4.14
N ALA A 241 0.27 15.89 4.05
CA ALA A 241 0.74 15.33 2.80
C ALA A 241 1.43 13.98 2.98
N PHE A 242 1.30 13.12 1.98
CA PHE A 242 2.07 11.90 1.76
C PHE A 242 2.89 12.05 0.48
N GLU A 243 4.21 11.90 0.58
CA GLU A 243 5.09 11.86 -0.58
C GLU A 243 5.59 10.43 -0.77
N ILE A 244 5.23 9.81 -1.89
CA ILE A 244 5.50 8.39 -2.17
C ILE A 244 6.53 8.34 -3.28
N GLY A 245 7.70 7.81 -2.95
CA GLY A 245 8.75 7.52 -3.92
C GLY A 245 8.77 6.04 -4.25
N ILE A 246 8.52 5.68 -5.50
CA ILE A 246 8.52 4.29 -5.96
C ILE A 246 9.85 3.97 -6.64
N ASP A 247 10.64 3.07 -6.05
CA ASP A 247 11.86 2.55 -6.65
C ASP A 247 11.69 1.05 -6.92
N SER A 248 11.47 0.71 -8.18
CA SER A 248 11.31 -0.65 -8.66
C SER A 248 12.65 -1.14 -9.19
N GLN A 249 13.66 -1.23 -8.31
CA GLN A 249 14.85 -1.98 -8.67
C GLN A 249 14.47 -3.45 -8.73
N ALA A 250 14.19 -3.93 -9.95
CA ALA A 250 14.08 -5.35 -10.21
C ALA A 250 15.31 -6.03 -9.61
N ALA A 251 15.12 -6.74 -8.49
CA ALA A 251 16.04 -7.78 -8.11
C ALA A 251 15.94 -8.82 -9.22
N VAL A 252 16.77 -8.66 -10.27
CA VAL A 252 16.96 -9.67 -11.29
C VAL A 252 17.54 -10.87 -10.56
N VAL A 253 16.68 -11.74 -10.03
CA VAL A 253 17.10 -13.03 -9.49
C VAL A 253 17.69 -13.76 -10.69
N PRO A 254 19.02 -13.97 -10.75
CA PRO A 254 19.58 -14.75 -11.83
C PRO A 254 18.97 -16.14 -11.66
N LEU A 255 18.14 -16.57 -12.61
CA LEU A 255 17.70 -17.97 -12.65
C LEU A 255 18.97 -18.81 -12.46
N PRO A 256 19.03 -19.68 -11.44
CA PRO A 256 20.20 -20.52 -11.25
C PRO A 256 20.42 -21.24 -12.57
N GLY A 257 21.62 -21.13 -13.16
CA GLY A 257 21.88 -21.62 -14.52
C GLY A 257 21.50 -23.10 -14.74
N THR A 258 21.31 -23.85 -13.66
CA THR A 258 20.74 -25.20 -13.62
C THR A 258 19.30 -25.28 -14.15
N LEU A 259 18.41 -24.32 -13.88
CA LEU A 259 17.03 -24.32 -14.38
C LEU A 259 16.94 -24.15 -15.91
N VAL A 260 17.81 -23.30 -16.47
CA VAL A 260 17.96 -23.12 -17.93
C VAL A 260 18.52 -24.41 -18.57
N LEU A 261 19.45 -25.08 -17.90
CA LEU A 261 20.00 -26.37 -18.33
C LEU A 261 18.96 -27.51 -18.26
N TYR A 262 18.09 -27.53 -17.25
CA TYR A 262 17.02 -28.51 -17.14
C TYR A 262 15.94 -28.33 -18.22
N ALA A 263 15.52 -27.08 -18.49
CA ALA A 263 14.54 -26.79 -19.54
C ALA A 263 15.06 -27.14 -20.95
N THR A 264 16.34 -26.87 -21.22
CA THR A 264 16.99 -27.25 -22.48
C THR A 264 17.17 -28.77 -22.62
N ALA A 265 17.49 -29.47 -21.53
CA ALA A 265 17.57 -30.93 -21.52
C ALA A 265 16.20 -31.60 -21.75
N LEU A 266 15.13 -31.09 -21.16
CA LEU A 266 13.77 -31.61 -21.36
C LEU A 266 13.26 -31.41 -22.81
N GLY A 267 13.60 -30.26 -23.42
CA GLY A 267 13.32 -29.99 -24.84
C GLY A 267 14.05 -30.95 -25.78
N LEU A 268 15.30 -31.30 -25.49
CA LEU A 268 16.06 -32.26 -26.28
C LEU A 268 15.54 -33.71 -26.14
N LEU A 269 15.10 -34.11 -24.94
CA LEU A 269 14.55 -35.45 -24.69
C LEU A 269 13.18 -35.67 -25.38
N THR A 270 12.35 -34.64 -25.44
CA THR A 270 11.05 -34.70 -26.13
C THR A 270 11.18 -34.72 -27.66
N MET A 271 12.21 -34.07 -28.23
CA MET A 271 12.53 -34.17 -29.66
C MET A 271 13.09 -35.54 -30.05
N ARG A 272 13.86 -36.18 -29.16
CA ARG A 272 14.45 -37.50 -29.43
C ARG A 272 13.40 -38.61 -29.46
N ARG A 273 12.36 -38.52 -28.63
CA ARG A 273 11.26 -39.50 -28.56
C ARG A 273 10.31 -39.48 -29.76
N LYS A 274 10.43 -38.50 -30.66
CA LYS A 274 9.62 -38.34 -31.87
C LYS A 274 10.34 -38.73 -33.16
N SER A 275 11.60 -39.17 -33.06
CA SER A 275 12.46 -39.57 -34.19
C SER A 275 12.75 -41.06 -34.28
N ASP A 276 12.05 -41.90 -33.50
CA ASP A 276 11.99 -43.36 -33.69
C ASP A 276 10.62 -43.75 -34.29
#